data_AF-F8X0S6-F1
#
_entry.id   AF-F8X0S6-F1
#
_cell.length_a   1.000
_cell.length_b   1.000
_cell.length_c   1.000
_cell.angle_alpha   90.00
_cell.angle_beta   90.00
_cell.angle_gamma   90.00
#
_symmetry.space_group_name_H-M   'P 1'
#
loop_
_entity.id
_entity.type
_entity.pdbx_description
1 polymer ?
#
loop_
_entity_poly.entity_id
_entity_poly.type
_entity_poly.pdbx_seq_one_letter_code
_entity_poly.pdbx_strand_id
1 'polypeptide(L)'
;MKTIKLIAVTIVSFLSIGICAQNKVEVTLKERQPQEKECVIYKNNETASKIVYEYDCNGYRTKRTSYEWDKTLGWIALSLYKFEYNTNDQIDHIYYTEWNDRKGKWNDNSDMITYKYDADGNLAAIERTKVDGKPLELVSLY
;
A
#
# COMPACT_ATOMS: atom_id res chain seq x y z
N MET A 1 52.57 37.92 38.61
CA MET A 1 52.52 36.44 38.75
C MET A 1 51.04 36.06 38.78
N LYS A 2 50.43 35.43 37.78
CA LYS A 2 50.71 34.07 37.28
C LYS A 2 50.52 34.00 35.76
N THR A 3 51.45 33.36 35.09
CA THR A 3 51.35 32.88 33.71
C THR A 3 50.62 31.55 33.68
N ILE A 4 49.69 31.38 32.74
CA ILE A 4 49.45 30.10 32.06
C ILE A 4 49.32 30.42 30.57
N LYS A 5 50.27 29.92 29.77
CA LYS A 5 50.15 29.77 28.32
C LYS A 5 50.00 28.27 28.04
N LEU A 6 49.02 27.89 27.21
CA LEU A 6 49.01 26.68 26.35
C LEU A 6 47.78 26.84 25.40
N ILE A 7 47.94 27.28 24.15
CA ILE A 7 48.32 26.58 22.90
C ILE A 7 47.18 25.73 22.29
N ALA A 8 46.72 26.23 21.13
CA ALA A 8 46.27 25.56 19.89
C ALA A 8 44.90 24.85 19.88
N VAL A 9 44.12 24.74 18.78
CA VAL A 9 44.36 24.66 17.32
C VAL A 9 43.06 25.16 16.63
N THR A 10 43.07 26.28 15.89
CA THR A 10 42.94 26.40 14.41
C THR A 10 41.75 25.73 13.69
N ILE A 11 41.08 26.54 12.83
CA ILE A 11 40.41 26.22 11.54
C ILE A 11 38.98 25.64 11.69
N VAL A 12 37.90 26.28 11.20
CA VAL A 12 37.59 26.57 9.79
C VAL A 12 36.83 27.90 9.66
N SER A 13 37.51 28.89 9.08
CA SER A 13 36.97 29.94 8.21
C SER A 13 36.21 29.26 7.05
N PHE A 14 35.02 29.64 6.59
CA PHE A 14 34.67 30.92 6.00
C PHE A 14 33.14 31.03 5.97
N LEU A 15 32.58 32.06 6.60
CA LEU A 15 31.26 32.59 6.24
C LEU A 15 31.40 33.29 4.89
N SER A 16 31.41 32.53 3.79
CA SER A 16 31.10 33.09 2.48
C SER A 16 29.59 33.21 2.41
N ILE A 17 29.08 34.39 2.76
CA ILE A 17 27.71 34.82 2.46
C ILE A 17 27.61 34.90 0.94
N GLY A 18 27.31 33.77 0.31
CA GLY A 18 26.73 33.75 -1.01
C GLY A 18 25.24 34.01 -0.83
N ILE A 19 24.81 35.24 -1.08
CA ILE A 19 23.41 35.50 -1.44
C ILE A 19 23.24 34.87 -2.82
N CYS A 20 23.07 33.54 -2.85
CA CYS A 20 22.48 32.90 -4.00
C CYS A 20 21.03 33.35 -4.00
N ALA A 21 20.63 34.04 -5.07
CA ALA A 21 19.23 34.24 -5.39
C ALA A 21 18.50 32.93 -5.11
N GLN A 22 17.65 32.91 -4.08
CA GLN A 22 16.71 31.82 -3.87
C GLN A 22 15.70 31.96 -5.01
N ASN A 23 16.07 31.44 -6.19
CA ASN A 23 15.06 31.01 -7.14
C ASN A 23 14.17 30.08 -6.33
N LYS A 24 12.94 30.54 -6.09
CA LYS A 24 11.91 29.74 -5.46
C LYS A 24 11.72 28.53 -6.37
N VAL A 25 12.44 27.46 -6.09
CA VAL A 25 12.18 26.17 -6.70
C VAL A 25 10.88 25.75 -6.05
N GLU A 26 9.77 26.10 -6.70
CA GLU A 26 8.52 25.41 -6.47
C GLU A 26 8.77 23.96 -6.88
N VAL A 27 9.15 23.16 -5.88
CA VAL A 27 9.03 21.71 -6.00
C VAL A 27 7.53 21.46 -6.04
N THR A 28 6.97 21.47 -7.25
CA THR A 28 5.67 20.83 -7.47
C THR A 28 5.89 19.37 -7.08
N LEU A 29 5.52 19.01 -5.85
CA LEU A 29 5.37 17.61 -5.48
C LEU A 29 4.33 17.07 -6.46
N LYS A 30 4.78 16.36 -7.49
CA LYS A 30 3.86 15.72 -8.44
C LYS A 30 2.90 14.89 -7.60
N GLU A 31 1.62 15.18 -7.77
CA GLU A 31 0.55 14.40 -7.16
C GLU A 31 0.83 12.93 -7.48
N ARG A 32 0.98 12.12 -6.42
CA ARG A 32 1.30 10.70 -6.56
C ARG A 32 0.20 10.05 -7.41
N GLN A 33 0.61 9.30 -8.42
CA GLN A 33 -0.32 8.58 -9.28
C GLN A 33 -0.67 7.22 -8.65
N PRO A 34 -1.85 6.66 -8.92
CA PRO A 34 -2.15 5.28 -8.57
C PRO A 34 -1.04 4.34 -9.06
N GLN A 35 -0.69 3.37 -8.24
CA GLN A 35 0.44 2.47 -8.50
C GLN A 35 -0.01 1.00 -8.53
N GLU A 36 0.48 0.25 -9.50
CA GLU A 36 0.43 -1.20 -9.52
C GLU A 36 1.82 -1.78 -9.20
N LYS A 37 1.87 -2.82 -8.37
CA LYS A 37 3.09 -3.60 -8.06
C LYS A 37 2.77 -5.08 -8.17
N GLU A 38 3.68 -5.86 -8.74
CA GLU A 38 3.56 -7.31 -8.78
C GLU A 38 4.72 -8.01 -8.07
N CYS A 39 4.43 -9.17 -7.50
CA CYS A 39 5.40 -10.08 -6.91
C CYS A 39 5.18 -11.46 -7.51
N VAL A 40 6.15 -11.96 -8.28
CA VAL A 40 6.14 -13.30 -8.86
C VAL A 40 6.90 -14.24 -7.92
N ILE A 41 6.26 -15.38 -7.63
CA ILE A 41 6.77 -16.40 -6.71
C ILE A 41 7.18 -17.61 -7.54
N TYR A 42 8.40 -18.07 -7.31
CA TYR A 42 8.97 -19.24 -7.95
C TYR A 42 9.06 -20.40 -6.96
N LYS A 43 8.80 -21.62 -7.44
CA LYS A 43 8.98 -22.87 -6.69
C LYS A 43 9.85 -23.80 -7.54
N ASN A 44 10.95 -24.28 -6.97
CA ASN A 44 11.92 -25.13 -7.69
C ASN A 44 12.39 -24.52 -9.03
N ASN A 45 12.67 -23.21 -9.04
CA ASN A 45 13.03 -22.43 -10.24
C ASN A 45 11.96 -22.37 -11.35
N GLU A 46 10.73 -22.82 -11.09
CA GLU A 46 9.59 -22.66 -11.98
C GLU A 46 8.63 -21.58 -11.45
N THR A 47 8.00 -20.83 -12.36
CA THR A 47 6.93 -19.89 -12.01
C THR A 47 5.78 -20.64 -11.34
N ALA A 48 5.36 -20.18 -10.17
CA ALA A 48 4.34 -20.88 -9.38
C ALA A 48 3.10 -20.02 -9.14
N SER A 49 3.28 -18.78 -8.69
CA SER A 49 2.16 -17.87 -8.40
C SER A 49 2.60 -16.43 -8.55
N LYS A 50 1.64 -15.50 -8.60
CA LYS A 50 1.93 -14.08 -8.45
C LYS A 50 0.87 -13.38 -7.63
N ILE A 51 1.26 -12.24 -7.06
CA ILE A 51 0.36 -11.33 -6.37
C ILE A 51 0.51 -9.96 -7.00
N VAL A 52 -0.61 -9.36 -7.40
CA VAL A 52 -0.69 -7.99 -7.91
C VAL A 52 -1.34 -7.12 -6.84
N TYR A 53 -0.74 -5.98 -6.55
CA TYR A 53 -1.20 -4.99 -5.59
C TYR A 53 -1.48 -3.68 -6.31
N GLU A 54 -2.62 -3.06 -6.01
CA GLU A 54 -2.94 -1.71 -6.48
C GLU A 54 -3.05 -0.76 -5.30
N TYR A 55 -2.61 0.47 -5.53
CA TYR A 55 -2.53 1.55 -4.56
C TYR A 55 -3.14 2.82 -5.14
N ASP A 56 -3.81 3.60 -4.30
CA ASP A 56 -4.29 4.93 -4.66
C ASP A 56 -3.16 5.98 -4.69
N CYS A 57 -3.50 7.25 -4.95
CA CYS A 57 -2.57 8.37 -4.93
C CYS A 57 -1.96 8.63 -3.54
N ASN A 58 -2.67 8.30 -2.46
CA ASN A 58 -2.18 8.46 -1.09
C ASN A 58 -1.22 7.34 -0.70
N GLY A 59 -1.20 6.24 -1.45
CA GLY A 59 -0.40 5.06 -1.19
C GLY A 59 -1.11 4.01 -0.34
N TYR A 60 -2.42 4.14 -0.11
CA TYR A 60 -3.24 3.09 0.48
C TYR A 60 -3.43 1.97 -0.53
N ARG A 61 -3.31 0.72 -0.06
CA ARG A 61 -3.57 -0.43 -0.91
C ARG A 61 -5.06 -0.54 -1.12
N THR A 62 -5.53 -0.46 -2.36
CA THR A 62 -6.95 -0.57 -2.69
C THR A 62 -7.32 -1.98 -3.15
N LYS A 63 -6.36 -2.72 -3.72
CA LYS A 63 -6.60 -4.08 -4.25
C LYS A 63 -5.41 -5.01 -4.05
N ARG A 64 -5.71 -6.30 -3.88
CA ARG A 64 -4.74 -7.40 -3.99
C ARG A 64 -5.38 -8.55 -4.74
N THR A 65 -4.79 -8.97 -5.85
CA THR A 65 -5.22 -10.15 -6.61
C THR A 65 -4.13 -11.21 -6.59
N SER A 66 -4.49 -12.43 -6.24
CA SER A 66 -3.58 -13.58 -6.27
C SER A 66 -3.87 -14.44 -7.48
N TYR A 67 -2.82 -14.98 -8.09
CA TYR A 67 -2.89 -15.86 -9.25
C TYR A 67 -1.98 -17.08 -9.04
N GLU A 68 -2.34 -18.20 -9.64
CA GLU A 68 -1.47 -19.36 -9.84
C GLU A 68 -1.07 -19.50 -11.31
N TRP A 69 0.10 -20.10 -11.54
CA TRP A 69 0.56 -20.42 -12.87
C TRP A 69 0.12 -21.83 -13.26
N ASP A 70 -0.73 -21.94 -14.27
CA ASP A 70 -1.02 -23.19 -14.96
C ASP A 70 -0.17 -23.29 -16.24
N LYS A 71 0.43 -24.47 -16.48
CA LYS A 71 1.33 -24.67 -17.62
C LYS A 71 0.61 -24.64 -18.98
N THR A 72 -0.69 -24.84 -19.01
CA THR A 72 -1.51 -24.89 -20.22
C THR A 72 -2.27 -23.58 -20.46
N LEU A 73 -2.84 -23.02 -19.39
CA LEU A 73 -3.73 -21.86 -19.41
C LEU A 73 -3.04 -20.54 -19.04
N GLY A 74 -1.83 -20.60 -18.47
CA GLY A 74 -1.11 -19.43 -17.99
C GLY A 74 -1.59 -18.98 -16.60
N TRP A 75 -1.66 -17.66 -16.37
CA TRP A 75 -2.09 -17.12 -15.07
C TRP A 75 -3.59 -17.33 -14.84
N ILE A 76 -3.94 -18.11 -13.81
CA ILE A 76 -5.30 -18.32 -13.35
C ILE A 76 -5.51 -17.51 -12.07
N ALA A 77 -6.59 -16.73 -12.00
CA ALA A 77 -6.92 -15.98 -10.81
C ALA A 77 -7.36 -16.93 -9.68
N LEU A 78 -7.04 -16.55 -8.43
CA LEU A 78 -7.37 -17.33 -7.24
C LEU A 78 -8.28 -16.56 -6.29
N SER A 79 -7.84 -15.36 -5.93
CA SER A 79 -8.51 -14.53 -4.94
C SER A 79 -8.34 -13.06 -5.24
N LEU A 80 -9.36 -12.30 -4.88
CA LEU A 80 -9.40 -10.86 -4.96
C LEU A 80 -9.70 -10.30 -3.57
N TYR A 81 -8.88 -9.36 -3.12
CA TYR A 81 -9.12 -8.55 -1.93
C TYR A 81 -9.29 -7.09 -2.34
N LYS A 82 -10.30 -6.42 -1.81
CA LYS A 82 -10.42 -4.97 -1.79
C LYS A 82 -10.34 -4.45 -0.38
N PHE A 83 -9.73 -3.29 -0.21
CA PHE A 83 -9.52 -2.68 1.09
C PHE A 83 -10.17 -1.30 1.10
N GLU A 84 -10.90 -1.02 2.17
CA GLU A 84 -11.44 0.29 2.49
C GLU A 84 -10.89 0.74 3.83
N TYR A 85 -10.75 2.06 3.98
CA TYR A 85 -10.13 2.69 5.14
C TYR A 85 -11.09 3.72 5.72
N ASN A 86 -11.12 3.80 7.05
CA ASN A 86 -11.90 4.80 7.76
C ASN A 86 -11.18 6.16 7.76
N THR A 87 -11.82 7.18 8.35
CA THR A 87 -11.27 8.54 8.43
C THR A 87 -10.02 8.67 9.30
N ASN A 88 -9.65 7.63 10.05
CA ASN A 88 -8.44 7.57 10.87
C ASN A 88 -7.31 6.79 10.16
N ASP A 89 -7.43 6.54 8.85
CA ASP A 89 -6.47 5.79 8.04
C ASP A 89 -6.29 4.32 8.46
N GLN A 90 -7.26 3.76 9.19
CA GLN A 90 -7.28 2.35 9.60
C GLN A 90 -8.15 1.55 8.64
N ILE A 91 -7.86 0.26 8.45
CA ILE A 91 -8.71 -0.62 7.63
C ILE A 91 -10.11 -0.66 8.23
N ASP A 92 -11.13 -0.38 7.45
CA ASP A 92 -12.54 -0.48 7.85
C ASP A 92 -13.12 -1.81 7.38
N HIS A 93 -13.01 -2.05 6.07
CA HIS A 93 -13.50 -3.26 5.42
C HIS A 93 -12.44 -3.91 4.53
N ILE A 94 -12.46 -5.25 4.53
CA ILE A 94 -11.81 -6.05 3.50
C ILE A 94 -12.87 -6.93 2.84
N TYR A 95 -13.01 -6.80 1.52
CA TYR A 95 -13.86 -7.69 0.73
C TYR A 95 -12.99 -8.76 0.10
N TYR A 96 -13.30 -10.02 0.38
CA TYR A 96 -12.62 -11.19 -0.18
C TYR A 96 -13.55 -11.96 -1.12
N THR A 97 -13.06 -12.23 -2.33
CA THR A 97 -13.80 -12.98 -3.35
C THR A 97 -12.91 -14.02 -3.98
N GLU A 98 -13.47 -15.22 -4.11
CA GLU A 98 -12.80 -16.35 -4.76
C GLU A 98 -13.10 -16.36 -6.26
N TRP A 99 -12.10 -16.78 -7.04
CA TRP A 99 -12.30 -17.08 -8.45
C TRP A 99 -13.11 -18.37 -8.60
N ASN A 100 -14.10 -18.34 -9.50
CA ASN A 100 -14.85 -19.52 -9.88
C ASN A 100 -14.27 -20.09 -11.18
N ASP A 101 -13.38 -21.07 -11.05
CA ASP A 101 -12.74 -21.79 -12.15
C ASP A 101 -13.76 -22.38 -13.14
N ARG A 102 -14.84 -23.00 -12.63
CA ARG A 102 -15.89 -23.62 -13.44
C ARG A 102 -16.66 -22.63 -14.29
N LYS A 103 -16.85 -21.40 -13.79
CA LYS A 103 -17.58 -20.33 -14.49
C LYS A 103 -16.65 -19.36 -15.22
N GLY A 104 -15.33 -19.46 -15.03
CA GLY A 104 -14.35 -18.53 -15.60
C GLY A 104 -14.58 -17.07 -15.18
N LYS A 105 -15.09 -16.84 -13.96
CA LYS A 105 -15.36 -15.49 -13.42
C LYS A 105 -15.22 -15.47 -11.90
N TRP A 106 -15.12 -14.27 -11.31
CA TRP A 106 -15.25 -14.11 -9.85
C TRP A 106 -16.60 -14.62 -9.35
N ASN A 107 -16.63 -15.18 -8.13
CA ASN A 107 -17.88 -15.52 -7.47
C ASN A 107 -18.76 -14.26 -7.30
N ASP A 108 -20.07 -14.47 -7.34
CA ASP A 108 -21.06 -13.39 -7.23
C ASP A 108 -21.27 -12.95 -5.77
N ASN A 109 -20.68 -13.68 -4.80
CA ASN A 109 -20.66 -13.37 -3.38
C ASN A 109 -19.23 -13.17 -2.86
N SER A 110 -19.12 -12.44 -1.76
CA SER A 110 -17.85 -12.12 -1.11
C SER A 110 -17.97 -12.29 0.41
N ASP A 111 -16.85 -12.51 1.08
CA ASP A 111 -16.75 -12.29 2.53
C ASP A 111 -16.41 -10.81 2.76
N MET A 112 -17.24 -10.08 3.49
CA MET A 112 -16.91 -8.78 4.04
C MET A 112 -16.35 -8.96 5.44
N ILE A 113 -15.11 -8.53 5.64
CA ILE A 113 -14.40 -8.59 6.92
C ILE A 113 -14.35 -7.16 7.46
N THR A 114 -15.05 -6.91 8.57
CA THR A 114 -15.13 -5.59 9.20
C THR A 114 -14.21 -5.51 10.40
N TYR A 115 -13.40 -4.47 10.45
CA TYR A 115 -12.50 -4.16 11.55
C TYR A 115 -13.13 -3.07 12.41
N LYS A 116 -13.37 -3.36 13.69
CA LYS A 116 -13.98 -2.43 14.64
C LYS A 116 -12.96 -2.00 15.67
N TYR A 117 -12.96 -0.70 15.96
CA TYR A 117 -12.02 -0.07 16.88
C TYR A 117 -12.75 0.51 18.09
N ASP A 118 -12.08 0.55 19.23
CA ASP A 118 -12.56 1.27 20.41
C ASP A 118 -12.33 2.79 20.28
N ALA A 119 -12.74 3.55 21.31
CA ALA A 119 -12.62 5.00 21.32
C ALA A 119 -11.16 5.49 21.31
N ASP A 120 -10.22 4.66 21.73
CA ASP A 120 -8.78 4.97 21.74
C ASP A 120 -8.11 4.57 20.41
N GLY A 121 -8.88 4.01 19.46
CA GLY A 121 -8.41 3.56 18.16
C GLY A 121 -7.74 2.18 18.17
N ASN A 122 -7.87 1.41 19.26
CA ASN A 122 -7.36 0.04 19.31
C ASN A 122 -8.35 -0.93 18.67
N LEU A 123 -7.83 -1.99 18.05
CA LEU A 123 -8.68 -3.02 17.44
C LEU A 123 -9.49 -3.74 18.54
N ALA A 124 -10.80 -3.60 18.49
CA ALA A 124 -11.73 -4.18 19.45
C ALA A 124 -12.33 -5.50 18.94
N ALA A 125 -12.64 -5.59 17.64
CA ALA A 125 -13.24 -6.79 17.05
C ALA A 125 -12.97 -6.92 15.55
N ILE A 126 -13.05 -8.16 15.06
CA ILE A 126 -13.11 -8.49 13.63
C ILE A 126 -14.35 -9.33 13.40
N GLU A 127 -15.19 -8.91 12.48
CA GLU A 127 -16.41 -9.62 12.09
C GLU A 127 -16.33 -10.06 10.63
N ARG A 128 -16.93 -11.20 10.31
CA ARG A 128 -17.02 -11.71 8.94
C ARG A 128 -18.47 -12.00 8.60
N THR A 129 -18.93 -11.40 7.51
CA THR A 129 -20.28 -11.59 6.98
C THR A 129 -20.23 -11.90 5.50
N LYS A 130 -21.09 -12.79 5.01
CA LYS A 130 -21.25 -12.99 3.57
C LYS A 130 -22.11 -11.89 2.98
N VAL A 131 -21.66 -11.33 1.86
CA VAL A 131 -22.37 -10.29 1.12
C VAL A 131 -22.55 -10.74 -0.34
N ASP A 132 -23.73 -10.46 -0.88
CA ASP A 132 -24.01 -10.63 -2.30
C ASP A 132 -23.56 -9.37 -3.06
N GLY A 133 -22.89 -9.55 -4.20
CA GLY A 133 -22.39 -8.44 -5.02
C GLY A 133 -20.93 -8.60 -5.43
N LYS A 134 -20.59 -8.08 -6.62
CA LYS A 134 -19.22 -8.06 -7.12
C LYS A 134 -18.41 -7.00 -6.36
N PRO A 135 -17.16 -7.28 -5.94
CA PRO A 135 -16.31 -6.30 -5.27
C PRO A 135 -16.16 -5.02 -6.08
N LEU A 136 -16.13 -5.12 -7.42
CA LEU A 136 -15.94 -4.01 -8.35
C LEU A 136 -17.02 -2.91 -8.25
N GLU A 137 -18.20 -3.23 -7.72
CA GLU A 137 -19.32 -2.28 -7.58
C GLU A 137 -19.53 -1.80 -6.13
N LEU A 138 -18.85 -2.40 -5.16
CA LEU A 138 -18.84 -1.97 -3.75
C LEU A 138 -17.80 -0.86 -3.56
N VAL A 139 -17.98 0.26 -4.27
CA VAL A 139 -17.27 1.50 -3.96
C VAL A 139 -18.29 2.38 -3.27
N SER A 140 -18.08 2.65 -1.99
CA SER A 140 -18.79 3.72 -1.27
C SER A 140 -18.77 5.00 -2.12
N LEU A 141 -19.94 5.38 -2.65
CA LEU A 141 -20.18 6.73 -3.13
C LEU A 141 -20.16 7.63 -1.89
N TYR A 142 -19.09 8.41 -1.76
CA TYR A 142 -19.03 9.55 -0.85
C TYR A 142 -20.12 10.59 -1.19
#